data_AF-A0A0B0NU49-F1
#
_entry.id   AF-A0A0B0NU49-F1
#
_cell.length_a   1.000
_cell.length_b   1.000
_cell.length_c   1.000
_cell.angle_alpha   90.00
_cell.angle_beta   90.00
_cell.angle_gamma   90.00
#
_symmetry.space_group_name_H-M   'P 1'
#
loop_
_entity.id
_entity.type
_entity.pdbx_description
1 polymer ?
#
loop_
_entity_poly.entity_id
_entity_poly.type
_entity_poly.pdbx_seq_one_letter_code
_entity_poly.pdbx_strand_id
1 'polypeptide(L)'
;MFPRSTHETFAEKLYQTFKDHKRFVKPKLSRTDFTICHYAGDVTYQTELFLEKNKDLVVPEHQALLNASKCSFVSSLFPPLPEETSKSSKFSSIATGFKQQLQSLLETLNATEPHYPVCMMVWHIFYSRE
;
A
#
# COMPACT_ATOMS: atom_id res chain seq x y z
N MET A 1 -13.92 -6.65 -2.99
CA MET A 1 -13.97 -5.97 -1.68
C MET A 1 -15.32 -6.24 -1.04
N PHE A 2 -15.38 -6.49 0.26
CA PHE A 2 -16.67 -6.72 0.92
C PHE A 2 -17.38 -5.38 1.11
N PRO A 3 -18.62 -5.21 0.61
CA PRO A 3 -19.32 -3.92 0.56
C PRO A 3 -19.64 -3.32 1.94
N ARG A 4 -19.35 -4.02 3.04
CA ARG A 4 -19.57 -3.56 4.43
C ARG A 4 -18.32 -3.70 5.31
N SER A 5 -17.14 -3.90 4.73
CA SER A 5 -15.92 -3.95 5.54
C SER A 5 -15.55 -2.56 6.03
N THR A 6 -15.35 -2.45 7.33
CA THR A 6 -14.81 -1.28 8.02
C THR A 6 -13.39 -1.56 8.51
N HIS A 7 -12.67 -0.53 8.93
CA HIS A 7 -11.33 -0.69 9.48
C HIS A 7 -11.28 -1.55 10.75
N GLU A 8 -12.32 -1.53 11.57
CA GLU A 8 -12.46 -2.39 12.75
C GLU A 8 -12.59 -3.86 12.35
N THR A 9 -13.49 -4.18 11.40
CA THR A 9 -13.63 -5.56 10.89
C THR A 9 -12.36 -6.05 10.21
N PHE A 10 -11.58 -5.14 9.61
CA PHE A 10 -10.28 -5.45 9.04
C PHE A 10 -9.26 -5.80 10.14
N ALA A 11 -9.17 -4.97 11.19
CA ALA A 11 -8.29 -5.23 12.33
C ALA A 11 -8.62 -6.56 13.02
N GLU A 12 -9.90 -6.83 13.27
CA GLU A 12 -10.36 -8.10 13.85
C GLU A 12 -9.93 -9.30 13.00
N LYS A 13 -10.08 -9.18 11.68
CA LYS A 13 -9.66 -10.23 10.74
C LYS A 13 -8.15 -10.45 10.76
N LEU A 14 -7.35 -9.38 10.88
CA LEU A 14 -5.90 -9.50 11.05
C LEU A 14 -5.55 -10.25 12.35
N TYR A 15 -6.17 -9.89 13.47
CA TYR A 15 -5.93 -10.56 14.75
C TYR A 15 -6.28 -12.05 14.68
N GLN A 16 -7.40 -12.42 14.05
CA GLN A 16 -7.79 -13.81 13.91
C GLN A 16 -6.84 -14.59 13.00
N THR A 17 -6.39 -13.98 11.90
CA THR A 17 -5.56 -14.63 10.89
C THR A 17 -4.11 -14.81 11.35
N PHE A 18 -3.56 -13.83 12.06
CA PHE A 18 -2.13 -13.76 12.40
C PHE A 18 -1.83 -13.87 13.90
N LYS A 19 -2.79 -14.34 14.72
CA LYS A 19 -2.63 -14.47 16.19
C LYS A 19 -1.36 -15.20 16.63
N ASP A 20 -0.94 -16.22 15.88
CA ASP A 20 0.21 -17.07 16.22
C ASP A 20 1.48 -16.67 15.46
N HIS A 21 1.43 -15.60 14.65
CA HIS A 21 2.56 -15.18 13.84
C HIS A 21 3.54 -14.33 14.67
N LYS A 22 4.75 -14.84 14.86
CA LYS A 22 5.83 -14.22 15.66
C LYS A 22 6.18 -12.75 15.35
N ARG A 23 5.80 -12.22 14.18
CA ARG A 23 6.02 -10.81 13.79
C ARG A 23 4.76 -9.95 13.79
N PHE A 24 3.65 -10.47 14.30
CA PHE A 24 2.39 -9.76 14.36
C PHE A 24 1.96 -9.65 15.82
N VAL A 25 1.66 -8.43 16.26
CA VAL A 25 1.28 -8.16 17.65
C VAL A 25 0.01 -7.30 17.66
N LYS A 26 -0.93 -7.67 18.53
CA LYS A 26 -2.08 -6.83 18.87
C LYS A 26 -1.70 -5.86 20.00
N PRO A 27 -1.71 -4.53 19.78
CA PRO A 27 -1.46 -3.54 20.81
C PRO A 27 -2.45 -3.67 21.98
N LYS A 28 -1.99 -3.40 23.20
CA LYS A 28 -2.83 -3.50 24.42
C LYS A 28 -3.83 -2.34 24.55
N LEU A 29 -3.42 -1.14 24.12
CA LEU A 29 -4.19 0.10 24.34
C LEU A 29 -5.14 0.41 23.18
N SER A 30 -4.79 0.01 21.96
CA SER A 30 -5.62 0.25 20.78
C SER A 30 -6.43 -0.99 20.42
N ARG A 31 -7.71 -0.78 20.08
CA ARG A 31 -8.60 -1.86 19.65
C ARG A 31 -8.46 -2.16 18.16
N THR A 32 -8.04 -1.18 17.38
CA THR A 32 -8.09 -1.19 15.92
C THR A 32 -6.69 -1.20 15.28
N ASP A 33 -5.63 -0.88 16.00
CA ASP A 33 -4.27 -0.84 15.45
C ASP A 33 -3.59 -2.21 15.48
N PHE A 34 -2.58 -2.41 14.63
CA PHE A 34 -1.76 -3.61 14.66
C PHE A 34 -0.28 -3.27 14.60
N THR A 35 0.56 -4.08 15.22
CA THR A 35 2.01 -3.90 15.21
C THR A 35 2.67 -4.99 14.41
N ILE A 36 3.63 -4.61 13.57
CA ILE A 36 4.51 -5.53 12.86
C ILE A 36 5.92 -5.39 13.43
N CYS A 37 6.53 -6.50 13.80
CA CYS A 37 7.92 -6.55 14.23
C CYS A 37 8.84 -6.56 13.00
N HIS A 38 9.30 -5.39 12.56
CA HIS A 38 10.23 -5.25 11.44
C HIS A 38 11.68 -5.48 11.90
N TYR A 39 12.58 -5.66 10.94
CA TYR A 39 14.01 -5.82 11.22
C TYR A 39 14.61 -4.58 11.94
N ALA A 40 14.05 -3.40 11.70
CA ALA A 40 14.49 -2.13 12.26
C ALA A 40 13.71 -1.71 13.54
N GLY A 41 12.88 -2.61 14.07
CA GLY A 41 12.04 -2.36 15.25
C GLY A 41 10.55 -2.54 14.99
N ASP A 42 9.78 -2.41 16.06
CA ASP A 42 8.32 -2.57 16.03
C ASP A 42 7.66 -1.30 15.50
N VAL A 43 6.75 -1.47 14.54
CA VAL A 43 5.96 -0.37 13.97
C VAL A 43 4.48 -0.66 14.15
N THR A 44 3.78 0.27 14.80
CA THR A 44 2.33 0.20 14.99
C THR A 44 1.62 1.01 13.90
N TYR A 45 0.68 0.35 13.24
CA TYR A 45 -0.11 0.90 12.14
C TYR A 45 -1.55 1.15 12.58
N GLN A 46 -2.02 2.36 12.31
CA GLN A 46 -3.42 2.70 12.47
C GLN A 46 -4.23 2.17 11.29
N THR A 47 -5.34 1.51 11.57
CA THR A 47 -6.22 0.95 10.52
C THR A 47 -7.24 1.96 9.98
N GLU A 48 -7.36 3.13 10.61
CA GLU A 48 -8.21 4.21 10.11
C GLU A 48 -7.83 4.58 8.67
N LEU A 49 -8.83 4.67 7.78
CA LEU A 49 -8.68 4.90 6.34
C LEU A 49 -7.87 3.85 5.55
N PHE A 50 -7.49 2.72 6.15
CA PHE A 50 -6.62 1.74 5.49
C PHE A 50 -7.29 1.09 4.27
N LEU A 51 -8.59 0.82 4.38
CA LEU A 51 -9.38 0.24 3.30
C LEU A 51 -9.62 1.25 2.17
N GLU A 52 -9.93 2.50 2.52
CA GLU A 52 -10.16 3.60 1.60
C GLU A 52 -8.90 3.92 0.81
N LYS A 53 -7.75 4.08 1.49
CA LYS A 53 -6.46 4.34 0.86
C LYS A 53 -6.01 3.21 -0.07
N ASN A 54 -6.48 1.98 0.16
CA ASN A 54 -6.11 0.84 -0.66
C ASN A 54 -7.03 0.63 -1.90
N LYS A 55 -8.14 1.39 -1.99
CA LYS A 55 -9.01 1.38 -3.17
C LYS A 55 -8.32 2.13 -4.31
N ASP A 56 -7.96 1.41 -5.36
CA ASP A 56 -7.46 2.02 -6.60
C ASP A 56 -8.64 2.43 -7.49
N LEU A 57 -9.40 3.42 -7.02
CA LEU A 57 -10.59 3.93 -7.71
C LEU A 57 -10.20 5.08 -8.63
N VAL A 58 -9.90 4.77 -9.89
CA VAL A 58 -9.98 5.76 -10.97
C VAL A 58 -11.41 5.74 -11.48
N VAL A 59 -12.14 6.83 -11.23
CA VAL A 59 -13.52 7.01 -11.70
C VAL A 59 -13.49 7.13 -13.23
N PRO A 60 -14.07 6.19 -13.99
CA PRO A 60 -13.99 6.19 -15.45
C PRO A 60 -14.48 7.50 -16.08
N GLU A 61 -15.49 8.12 -15.48
CA GLU A 61 -16.04 9.40 -15.90
C GLU A 61 -15.02 10.55 -15.76
N HIS A 62 -14.23 10.57 -14.69
CA HIS A 62 -13.16 11.56 -14.51
C HIS A 62 -12.05 11.36 -15.52
N GLN A 63 -11.69 10.10 -15.80
CA GLN A 63 -10.67 9.79 -16.81
C GLN A 63 -11.14 10.20 -18.21
N ALA A 64 -12.38 9.90 -18.58
CA ALA A 64 -12.96 10.32 -19.85
C ALA A 64 -13.01 11.86 -19.98
N LEU A 65 -13.38 12.57 -18.91
CA LEU A 65 -13.40 14.03 -18.87
C LEU A 65 -12.00 14.63 -19.10
N LEU A 66 -10.99 14.11 -18.39
CA LEU A 66 -9.62 14.60 -18.49
C LEU A 66 -8.97 14.25 -19.83
N ASN A 67 -9.30 13.09 -20.39
CA ASN A 67 -8.90 12.69 -21.74
C ASN A 67 -9.48 13.64 -22.81
N ALA A 68 -10.72 14.09 -22.64
CA ALA A 68 -11.40 15.02 -23.56
C ALA A 68 -10.89 16.48 -23.46
N SER A 69 -9.88 16.75 -22.63
CA SER A 69 -9.30 18.09 -22.50
C SER A 69 -8.72 18.59 -23.82
N LYS A 70 -8.98 19.87 -24.13
CA LYS A 70 -8.38 20.56 -25.30
C LYS A 70 -6.87 20.80 -25.13
N CYS A 71 -6.37 20.75 -23.89
CA CYS A 71 -4.95 20.86 -23.61
C CYS A 71 -4.28 19.51 -23.88
N SER A 72 -3.43 19.43 -24.91
CA SER A 72 -2.73 18.20 -25.32
C SER A 72 -1.90 17.59 -24.19
N PHE A 73 -1.28 18.41 -23.35
CA PHE A 73 -0.57 17.95 -22.17
C PHE A 73 -1.51 17.19 -21.22
N VAL A 74 -2.66 17.79 -20.87
CA VAL A 74 -3.63 17.18 -19.95
C VAL A 74 -4.22 15.90 -20.53
N SER A 75 -4.65 15.89 -21.80
CA SER A 75 -5.23 14.68 -22.40
C SER A 75 -4.22 13.53 -22.51
N SER A 76 -2.93 13.82 -22.74
CA SER A 76 -1.86 12.81 -22.78
C SER A 76 -1.59 12.11 -21.45
N LEU A 77 -1.90 12.75 -20.31
CA LEU A 77 -1.73 12.15 -18.98
C LEU A 77 -2.81 11.11 -18.66
N PHE A 78 -3.95 11.14 -19.35
CA PHE A 78 -5.12 10.29 -19.09
C PHE A 78 -5.54 9.56 -20.37
N PRO A 79 -4.77 8.56 -20.85
CA PRO A 79 -5.14 7.79 -22.03
C PRO A 79 -6.45 7.00 -21.80
N PRO A 80 -7.20 6.65 -22.86
CA PRO A 80 -8.40 5.84 -22.73
C PRO A 80 -8.09 4.45 -22.16
N LEU A 81 -9.00 3.90 -21.36
CA LEU A 81 -8.89 2.54 -20.84
C LEU A 81 -9.06 1.51 -21.97
N PRO A 82 -8.31 0.39 -21.96
CA PRO A 82 -8.53 -0.72 -22.90
C PRO A 82 -9.96 -1.29 -22.76
N GLU A 83 -10.66 -1.53 -23.86
CA GLU A 83 -12.09 -1.92 -23.92
C GLU A 83 -12.44 -3.24 -23.18
N GLU A 84 -11.44 -4.05 -22.83
CA GLU A 84 -11.57 -5.37 -22.19
C GLU A 84 -11.96 -5.32 -20.70
N THR A 85 -11.96 -4.16 -20.03
CA THR A 85 -12.30 -4.06 -18.60
C THR A 85 -13.80 -4.07 -18.30
N SER A 86 -14.64 -4.19 -19.32
CA SER A 86 -16.09 -3.95 -19.24
C SER A 86 -16.94 -5.10 -18.67
N LYS A 87 -16.38 -6.31 -18.40
CA LYS A 87 -17.19 -7.46 -17.91
C LYS A 87 -16.69 -8.16 -16.64
N SER A 88 -15.55 -7.75 -16.10
CA SER A 88 -15.19 -8.04 -14.73
C SER A 88 -14.24 -6.95 -14.29
N SER A 89 -14.75 -5.96 -13.54
CA SER A 89 -13.88 -5.08 -12.76
C SER A 89 -13.10 -5.97 -11.79
N LYS A 90 -11.96 -6.49 -12.24
CA LYS A 90 -10.97 -7.13 -11.39
C LYS A 90 -10.46 -6.01 -10.52
N PHE A 91 -11.11 -5.84 -9.37
CA PHE A 91 -10.70 -4.89 -8.35
C PHE A 91 -9.22 -5.10 -8.07
N SER A 92 -8.40 -4.20 -8.59
CA SER A 92 -6.99 -4.09 -8.24
C SER A 92 -6.93 -3.16 -7.05
N SER A 93 -6.20 -3.56 -6.01
CA SER A 93 -5.90 -2.66 -4.90
C SER A 93 -4.51 -2.06 -5.10
N ILE A 94 -4.28 -0.88 -4.51
CA ILE A 94 -2.95 -0.25 -4.54
C ILE A 94 -1.89 -1.22 -4.00
N ALA A 95 -2.20 -1.92 -2.90
CA ALA A 95 -1.30 -2.92 -2.33
C ALA A 95 -1.00 -4.09 -3.29
N THR A 96 -1.96 -4.51 -4.12
CA THR A 96 -1.72 -5.58 -5.12
C THR A 96 -0.81 -5.10 -6.23
N GLY A 97 -1.05 -3.90 -6.76
CA GLY A 97 -0.18 -3.27 -7.76
C GLY A 97 1.23 -3.05 -7.24
N PHE A 98 1.35 -2.48 -6.02
CA PHE A 98 2.65 -2.29 -5.36
C PHE A 98 3.39 -3.61 -5.16
N LYS A 99 2.71 -4.67 -4.71
CA LYS A 99 3.32 -5.99 -4.54
C LYS A 99 3.86 -6.54 -5.86
N GLN A 100 3.12 -6.40 -6.96
CA GLN A 100 3.55 -6.84 -8.29
C GLN A 100 4.76 -6.05 -8.79
N GLN A 101 4.74 -4.73 -8.63
CA GLN A 101 5.86 -3.86 -8.99
C GLN A 101 7.12 -4.19 -8.19
N LEU A 102 6.99 -4.39 -6.87
CA LEU A 102 8.10 -4.78 -6.00
C LEU A 102 8.67 -6.14 -6.40
N GLN A 103 7.82 -7.11 -6.72
CA GLN A 103 8.25 -8.44 -7.16
C GLN A 103 9.07 -8.34 -8.47
N SER A 104 8.58 -7.60 -9.46
CA SER A 104 9.28 -7.40 -10.74
C SER A 104 10.63 -6.66 -10.55
N LEU A 105 10.65 -5.66 -9.67
CA LEU A 105 11.89 -4.96 -9.33
C LEU A 105 12.90 -5.91 -8.68
N LEU A 106 12.48 -6.72 -7.69
CA LEU A 106 13.36 -7.68 -7.02
C LEU A 106 13.90 -8.73 -7.99
N GLU A 107 13.10 -9.22 -8.93
CA GLU A 107 13.55 -10.12 -9.98
C GLU A 107 14.64 -9.49 -10.85
N THR A 108 14.46 -8.23 -11.24
CA THR A 108 15.46 -7.48 -12.02
C THR A 108 16.76 -7.30 -11.24
N LEU A 109 16.69 -6.91 -9.97
CA LEU A 109 17.86 -6.72 -9.12
C LEU A 109 18.60 -8.04 -8.84
N ASN A 110 17.87 -9.13 -8.63
CA ASN A 110 18.46 -10.46 -8.40
C ASN A 110 19.18 -11.02 -9.63
N ALA A 111 18.91 -10.49 -10.84
CA ALA A 111 19.62 -10.84 -12.06
C ALA A 111 20.94 -10.05 -12.25
N THR A 112 21.24 -9.12 -11.33
CA THR A 112 22.45 -8.28 -11.37
C THR A 112 23.40 -8.60 -10.21
N GLU A 113 24.61 -8.04 -10.24
CA GLU A 113 25.52 -8.08 -9.10
C GLU A 113 25.21 -6.92 -8.15
N PRO A 114 24.75 -7.18 -6.91
CA PRO A 114 24.28 -6.13 -6.04
C PRO A 114 25.41 -5.48 -5.23
N HIS A 115 25.35 -4.16 -5.09
CA HIS A 115 26.20 -3.37 -4.19
C HIS A 115 25.33 -2.65 -3.15
N TYR A 116 25.66 -2.80 -1.86
CA TYR A 116 24.82 -2.33 -0.75
C TYR A 116 25.51 -1.24 0.10
N PRO A 117 25.52 0.04 -0.35
CA PRO A 117 25.94 1.14 0.52
C PRO A 117 24.91 1.33 1.65
N VAL A 118 25.39 1.41 2.89
CA VAL A 118 24.54 1.60 4.07
C VAL A 118 24.59 3.07 4.49
N CYS A 119 23.45 3.74 4.47
CA CYS A 119 23.30 5.10 5.00
C CYS A 119 22.92 5.06 6.49
N MET A 120 23.60 5.84 7.33
CA MET A 120 23.26 6.00 8.75
C MET A 120 22.79 7.43 9.04
N MET A 121 21.66 7.56 9.74
CA MET A 121 21.15 8.86 10.20
C MET A 121 21.84 9.26 11.51
N VAL A 122 22.63 10.33 11.48
CA VAL A 122 23.49 10.73 12.61
C VAL A 122 22.75 11.62 13.64
N TRP A 123 21.67 12.30 13.24
CA TRP A 123 20.98 13.29 14.08
C TRP A 123 20.30 12.73 15.35
N HIS A 124 19.94 11.44 15.38
CA HIS A 124 19.31 10.84 16.56
C HIS A 124 20.31 10.50 17.68
N ILE A 125 21.62 10.54 17.41
CA ILE A 125 22.68 10.25 18.41
C ILE A 125 22.91 11.47 19.32
N PHE A 126 22.70 12.69 18.82
CA PHE A 126 22.99 13.91 19.58
C PHE A 126 21.85 14.38 20.49
N TYR A 127 20.58 14.06 20.19
CA TYR A 127 19.43 14.54 20.98
C TYR A 127 19.02 13.62 22.15
N SER A 128 19.63 12.43 22.29
CA SER A 128 19.38 11.52 23.42
C SER A 128 20.46 11.61 24.51
N ARG A 129 21.40 12.57 24.39
CA ARG A 129 22.51 12.82 25.32
C ARG A 129 22.48 14.22 25.97
N GLU A 130 21.32 14.88 25.97
CA GLU A 130 21.05 16.07 26.78
C GLU A 130 19.85 15.83 27.71
#